data_AF-A0A8T4E9X7-F1
#
_entry.id   AF-A0A8T4E9X7-F1
#
_cell.length_a   1.000
_cell.length_b   1.000
_cell.length_c   1.000
_cell.angle_alpha   90.00
_cell.angle_beta   90.00
_cell.angle_gamma   90.00
#
_symmetry.space_group_name_H-M   'P 1'
#
loop_
_entity.id
_entity.type
_entity.pdbx_description
1 polymer ?
#
loop_
_entity_poly.entity_id
_entity_poly.type
_entity_poly.pdbx_seq_one_letter_code
_entity_poly.pdbx_strand_id
1 'polypeptide(L)'
;MPEMIDLPTKYREIIRQQKDAAPHHDNSESVSLLFKTDWVRILVVQSADNTDVVSIEIEMSMFDSSLSPSSSSPLPKPEKNASTILEQLIEHIHYLLRLESLGFTLELVSTGCLLLAYRDFSEDPSDETFKLLLPPSFSQECV
;
A
#
# COMPACT_ATOMS: atom_id res chain seq x y z
N MET A 1 4.10 -21.82 0.42
CA MET A 1 5.11 -20.97 1.10
C MET A 1 4.98 -19.59 0.48
N PRO A 2 4.72 -18.52 1.25
CA PRO A 2 4.70 -17.17 0.68
C PRO A 2 6.07 -16.90 0.07
N GLU A 3 6.12 -16.45 -1.17
CA GLU A 3 7.37 -15.93 -1.75
C GLU A 3 7.84 -14.77 -0.87
N MET A 4 9.10 -14.81 -0.46
CA MET A 4 9.71 -13.73 0.32
C MET A 4 9.94 -12.57 -0.64
N ILE A 5 9.08 -11.56 -0.56
CA ILE A 5 9.09 -10.43 -1.49
C ILE A 5 10.22 -9.49 -1.11
N ASP A 6 11.22 -9.38 -1.98
CA ASP A 6 12.29 -8.40 -1.87
C ASP A 6 11.79 -7.02 -2.37
N LEU A 7 11.10 -6.30 -1.49
CA LEU A 7 10.60 -4.95 -1.77
C LEU A 7 11.71 -3.96 -2.13
N PRO A 8 12.87 -3.92 -1.44
CA PRO A 8 13.96 -3.03 -1.83
C PRO A 8 14.42 -3.22 -3.28
N THR A 9 14.61 -4.47 -3.73
CA THR A 9 15.03 -4.74 -5.11
C THR A 9 13.95 -4.30 -6.11
N LYS A 10 12.69 -4.65 -5.85
CA LYS A 10 11.57 -4.25 -6.72
C LYS A 10 11.41 -2.72 -6.78
N TYR A 11 11.58 -2.02 -5.67
CA TYR A 11 11.55 -0.56 -5.62
C TYR A 11 12.62 0.04 -6.54
N ARG A 12 13.89 -0.40 -6.40
CA ARG A 12 14.99 0.11 -7.24
C ARG A 12 14.76 -0.17 -8.72
N GLU A 13 14.20 -1.32 -9.06
CA GLU A 13 13.83 -1.65 -10.44
C GLU A 13 12.76 -0.70 -10.99
N ILE A 14 11.72 -0.41 -10.20
CA ILE A 14 10.68 0.57 -10.55
C ILE A 14 11.28 1.95 -10.81
N ILE A 15 12.13 2.45 -9.89
CA ILE A 15 12.77 3.76 -10.03
C ILE A 15 13.64 3.82 -11.29
N ARG A 16 14.39 2.75 -11.59
CA ARG A 16 15.18 2.68 -12.81
C ARG A 16 14.30 2.73 -14.05
N GLN A 17 13.21 1.96 -14.09
CA GLN A 17 12.28 1.93 -15.21
C GLN A 17 11.58 3.28 -15.43
N GLN A 18 11.19 3.97 -14.36
CA GLN A 18 10.59 5.30 -14.44
C GLN A 18 11.57 6.35 -14.98
N LYS A 19 12.86 6.25 -14.64
CA LYS A 19 13.92 7.11 -15.19
C LYS A 19 14.22 6.84 -16.67
N ASP A 20 14.18 5.57 -17.07
CA ASP A 20 14.48 5.14 -18.45
C ASP A 20 13.30 5.39 -19.40
N ALA A 21 12.07 5.46 -18.88
CA ALA A 21 10.89 5.90 -19.61
C ALA A 21 11.04 7.40 -19.93
N ALA A 22 11.51 7.71 -21.14
CA ALA A 22 11.75 9.06 -21.64
C ALA A 22 10.60 10.02 -21.26
N PRO A 23 10.88 11.31 -21.00
CA PRO A 23 9.86 12.26 -20.58
C PRO A 23 8.83 12.40 -21.70
N HIS A 24 7.71 11.68 -21.58
CA HIS A 24 6.53 12.01 -22.33
C HIS A 24 6.10 13.38 -21.87
N HIS A 25 5.84 14.26 -22.84
CA HIS A 25 5.69 15.69 -22.71
C HIS A 25 4.42 16.13 -21.94
N ASP A 26 3.78 15.18 -21.25
CA ASP A 26 2.66 15.38 -20.36
C ASP A 26 3.21 15.41 -18.94
N ASN A 27 2.86 16.47 -18.20
CA ASN A 27 3.19 16.74 -16.80
C ASN A 27 2.57 15.70 -15.83
N SER A 28 2.63 14.42 -16.20
CA SER A 28 1.91 13.31 -15.61
C SER A 28 2.80 12.58 -14.63
N GLU A 29 2.28 12.39 -13.43
CA GLU A 29 2.91 11.59 -12.38
C GLU A 29 3.02 10.14 -12.83
N SER A 30 4.15 9.50 -12.54
CA SER A 30 4.32 8.07 -12.80
C SER A 30 3.98 7.28 -11.53
N VAL A 31 3.06 6.33 -11.65
CA VAL A 31 2.58 5.51 -10.53
C VAL A 31 2.84 4.04 -10.82
N SER A 32 3.57 3.37 -9.94
CA SER A 32 3.96 1.97 -10.09
C SER A 32 3.60 1.14 -8.86
N LEU A 33 3.14 -0.10 -9.06
CA LEU A 33 2.73 -0.98 -7.96
C LEU A 33 3.93 -1.73 -7.36
N LEU A 34 4.29 -1.39 -6.13
CA LEU A 34 5.33 -2.08 -5.37
C LEU A 34 4.81 -3.36 -4.72
N PHE A 35 3.67 -3.30 -4.04
CA PHE A 35 3.10 -4.46 -3.34
C PHE A 35 1.58 -4.37 -3.24
N LYS A 36 0.90 -5.52 -3.15
CA LYS A 36 -0.56 -5.58 -3.05
C LYS A 36 -1.02 -6.78 -2.25
N THR A 37 -1.99 -6.54 -1.37
CA THR A 37 -2.83 -7.54 -0.72
C THR A 37 -4.30 -7.28 -1.04
N ASP A 38 -5.21 -7.99 -0.37
CA ASP A 38 -6.65 -7.77 -0.51
C ASP A 38 -7.12 -6.42 0.05
N TRP A 39 -6.35 -5.80 0.94
CA TRP A 39 -6.73 -4.58 1.65
C TRP A 39 -5.66 -3.48 1.65
N VAL A 40 -4.43 -3.76 1.18
CA VAL A 40 -3.33 -2.79 1.05
C VAL A 40 -2.81 -2.76 -0.38
N ARG A 41 -2.54 -1.56 -0.90
CA ARG A 41 -1.71 -1.37 -2.10
C ARG A 41 -0.59 -0.40 -1.75
N ILE A 42 0.65 -0.79 -2.04
CA ILE A 42 1.83 0.04 -1.88
C ILE A 42 2.27 0.46 -3.27
N LEU A 43 2.27 1.76 -3.50
CA LEU A 43 2.57 2.42 -4.75
C LEU A 43 3.85 3.23 -4.60
N VAL A 44 4.57 3.37 -5.72
CA VAL A 44 5.72 4.25 -5.87
C VAL A 44 5.31 5.31 -6.88
N VAL A 45 5.26 6.55 -6.41
CA VAL A 45 4.80 7.71 -7.16
C VAL A 45 5.99 8.64 -7.37
N GLN A 46 6.26 9.00 -8.62
CA GLN A 46 7.28 9.97 -8.96
C GLN A 46 6.63 11.11 -9.74
N SER A 47 6.72 12.32 -9.19
CA SER A 47 6.17 13.51 -9.84
C SER A 47 7.01 13.90 -11.05
N ALA A 48 6.34 14.32 -12.13
CA ALA A 48 7.01 14.88 -13.30
C ALA A 48 7.75 16.19 -12.97
N ASP A 49 7.26 16.94 -11.99
CA ASP A 49 7.81 18.24 -11.60
C ASP A 49 9.06 18.11 -10.70
N ASN A 50 9.25 16.95 -10.06
CA ASN A 50 10.38 16.70 -9.17
C ASN A 50 10.81 15.22 -9.20
N THR A 51 11.69 14.89 -10.14
CA THR A 51 12.21 13.52 -10.32
C THR A 51 13.16 13.07 -9.21
N ASP A 52 13.66 13.99 -8.39
CA ASP A 52 14.58 13.69 -7.29
C ASP A 52 13.83 13.27 -6.02
N VAL A 53 12.50 13.46 -5.99
CA VAL A 53 11.64 13.04 -4.89
C VAL A 53 10.73 11.92 -5.36
N VAL A 54 10.73 10.83 -4.60
CA VAL A 54 9.83 9.69 -4.79
C VAL A 54 8.92 9.59 -3.59
N SER A 55 7.61 9.53 -3.83
CA SER A 55 6.63 9.24 -2.81
C SER A 55 6.34 7.74 -2.77
N ILE A 56 6.29 7.17 -1.57
CA ILE A 56 5.68 5.86 -1.35
C ILE A 56 4.29 6.11 -0.79
N GLU A 57 3.28 5.62 -1.50
CA GLU A 57 1.87 5.75 -1.14
C GLU A 57 1.28 4.39 -0.78
N ILE A 58 0.55 4.34 0.33
CA ILE A 58 -0.11 3.14 0.84
C ILE A 58 -1.60 3.41 0.85
N GLU A 59 -2.31 2.81 -0.11
CA GLU A 59 -3.76 2.83 -0.17
C GLU A 59 -4.34 1.67 0.63
N MET A 60 -5.31 1.97 1.47
CA MET A 60 -6.02 0.97 2.26
C MET A 60 -7.51 0.94 1.98
N SER A 61 -8.00 -0.26 1.70
CA SER A 61 -9.42 -0.56 1.56
C SER A 61 -9.97 -1.01 2.91
N MET A 62 -10.87 -0.22 3.49
CA MET A 62 -11.51 -0.53 4.77
C MET A 62 -12.45 -1.75 4.72
N PHE A 63 -12.95 -2.06 3.52
CA PHE A 63 -13.89 -3.16 3.31
C PHE A 63 -13.41 -4.00 2.13
N ASP A 64 -13.33 -5.32 2.36
CA ASP A 64 -13.17 -6.27 1.28
C ASP A 64 -14.36 -6.09 0.31
N SER A 65 -14.06 -5.70 -0.92
CA SER A 65 -15.02 -5.54 -2.01
C SER A 65 -15.88 -6.80 -2.27
N SER A 66 -15.49 -7.96 -1.72
CA SER A 66 -16.28 -9.19 -1.73
C SER A 66 -17.56 -9.16 -0.87
N LEU A 67 -17.73 -8.14 -0.01
CA LEU A 67 -18.92 -7.86 0.80
C LEU A 67 -20.04 -7.16 0.03
N SER A 68 -19.82 -6.77 -1.24
CA SER A 68 -20.92 -6.31 -2.10
C SER A 68 -21.97 -7.42 -2.23
N PRO A 69 -23.25 -7.20 -1.86
CA PRO A 69 -24.32 -8.18 -2.00
C PRO A 69 -24.80 -8.29 -3.46
N SER A 70 -23.85 -8.36 -4.41
CA SER A 70 -24.11 -8.41 -5.84
C SER A 70 -23.57 -9.73 -6.41
N SER A 71 -24.20 -10.86 -6.09
CA SER A 71 -24.25 -12.02 -7.00
C SER A 71 -25.09 -13.14 -6.40
N SER A 72 -26.03 -13.59 -7.21
CA SER A 72 -26.97 -14.70 -7.10
C SER A 72 -26.32 -16.09 -6.96
N SER A 73 -25.40 -16.29 -6.01
CA SER A 73 -24.84 -17.61 -5.71
C SER A 73 -25.62 -18.28 -4.56
N PRO A 74 -26.10 -19.53 -4.72
CA PRO A 74 -26.88 -20.24 -3.71
C PRO A 74 -26.04 -20.87 -2.58
N LEU A 75 -24.72 -20.65 -2.56
CA LEU A 75 -23.90 -21.13 -1.45
C LEU A 75 -23.85 -20.09 -0.33
N PRO A 76 -24.13 -20.47 0.93
CA PRO A 76 -23.91 -19.59 2.06
C PRO A 76 -22.42 -19.30 2.15
N LYS A 77 -22.02 -18.09 1.73
CA LYS A 77 -20.73 -17.54 2.15
C LYS A 77 -20.79 -17.51 3.69
N PRO A 78 -19.76 -18.01 4.41
CA PRO A 78 -19.75 -17.90 5.85
C PRO A 78 -19.92 -16.42 6.20
N GLU A 79 -21.02 -16.08 6.89
CA GLU A 79 -21.22 -14.75 7.42
C GLU A 79 -20.02 -14.46 8.33
N LYS A 80 -19.08 -13.62 7.85
CA LYS A 80 -18.06 -13.07 8.75
C LYS A 80 -18.85 -12.32 9.82
N ASN A 81 -18.83 -12.84 11.04
CA ASN A 81 -19.51 -12.19 12.17
C ASN A 81 -18.98 -10.75 12.30
N ALA A 82 -19.85 -9.79 12.64
CA ALA A 82 -19.49 -8.39 12.79
C ALA A 82 -18.26 -8.19 13.71
N SER A 83 -18.10 -9.03 14.74
CA SER A 83 -16.91 -9.04 15.60
C SER A 83 -15.62 -9.21 14.81
N THR A 84 -15.56 -10.18 13.90
CA THR A 84 -14.37 -10.46 13.09
C THR A 84 -14.03 -9.32 12.14
N ILE A 85 -15.05 -8.64 11.60
CA ILE A 85 -14.84 -7.45 10.76
C ILE A 85 -14.26 -6.31 11.59
N LEU A 86 -14.78 -6.09 12.81
CA LEU A 86 -14.28 -5.05 13.71
C LEU A 86 -12.84 -5.35 14.17
N GLU A 87 -12.52 -6.61 14.46
CA GLU A 87 -11.17 -7.04 14.81
C GLU A 87 -10.17 -6.77 13.68
N GLN A 88 -10.54 -7.11 12.43
CA GLN A 88 -9.72 -6.80 11.24
C GLN A 88 -9.53 -5.30 11.06
N LEU A 89 -10.58 -4.50 11.25
CA LEU A 89 -10.50 -3.05 11.15
C LEU A 89 -9.54 -2.46 12.21
N ILE A 90 -9.55 -2.98 13.44
CA ILE A 90 -8.61 -2.56 14.50
C ILE A 90 -7.17 -2.86 14.08
N GLU A 91 -6.91 -4.05 13.52
CA GLU A 91 -5.58 -4.41 13.01
C GLU A 91 -5.11 -3.48 11.89
N HIS A 92 -6.01 -3.16 10.96
CA HIS A 92 -5.74 -2.21 9.87
C HIS A 92 -5.42 -0.80 10.42
N ILE A 93 -6.17 -0.33 11.42
CA ILE A 93 -5.91 0.97 12.07
C ILE A 93 -4.57 0.98 12.79
N HIS A 94 -4.22 -0.08 13.52
CA HIS A 94 -2.90 -0.19 14.16
C HIS A 94 -1.76 -0.15 13.14
N TYR A 95 -1.94 -0.77 11.97
CA TYR A 95 -0.97 -0.68 10.89
C TYR A 95 -0.78 0.77 10.39
N LEU A 96 -1.86 1.53 10.22
CA LEU A 96 -1.77 2.96 9.84
C LEU A 96 -1.05 3.80 10.89
N LEU A 97 -1.40 3.62 12.17
CA LEU A 97 -0.73 4.31 13.27
C LEU A 97 0.77 3.96 13.33
N ARG A 98 1.13 2.73 12.99
CA ARG A 98 2.54 2.33 12.85
C ARG A 98 3.22 3.10 11.71
N LEU A 99 2.59 3.21 10.53
CA LEU A 99 3.13 4.01 9.43
C LEU A 99 3.31 5.48 9.84
N GLU A 100 2.35 6.06 10.54
CA GLU A 100 2.45 7.44 11.06
C GLU A 100 3.66 7.61 11.99
N SER A 101 3.89 6.66 12.90
CA SER A 101 5.08 6.67 13.77
C SER A 101 6.41 6.57 13.02
N LEU A 102 6.38 6.11 11.76
CA LEU A 102 7.51 6.07 10.85
C LEU A 102 7.62 7.32 9.97
N GLY A 103 6.83 8.36 10.28
CA GLY A 103 6.83 9.63 9.57
C GLY A 103 6.04 9.63 8.27
N PHE A 104 5.14 8.67 8.06
CA PHE A 104 4.15 8.78 7.00
C PHE A 104 3.05 9.76 7.41
N THR A 105 2.59 10.56 6.46
CA THR A 105 1.39 11.39 6.62
C THR A 105 0.17 10.53 6.35
N LEU A 106 -0.83 10.57 7.23
CA LEU A 106 -2.11 9.91 7.04
C LEU A 106 -3.13 10.89 6.46
N GLU A 107 -3.84 10.47 5.41
CA GLU A 107 -4.89 11.24 4.77
C GLU A 107 -6.12 10.36 4.52
N LEU A 108 -7.30 10.93 4.73
CA LEU A 108 -8.57 10.30 4.35
C LEU A 108 -9.02 10.93 3.03
N VAL A 109 -8.97 10.14 1.96
CA VAL A 109 -9.44 10.60 0.65
C VAL A 109 -10.97 10.52 0.63
N SER A 110 -11.62 11.70 0.62
CA SER A 110 -13.07 11.84 0.78
C SER A 110 -13.89 11.08 -0.26
N THR A 111 -13.34 10.89 -1.45
CA THR A 111 -13.92 10.07 -2.51
C THR A 111 -13.51 8.61 -2.33
N GLY A 112 -14.40 7.80 -1.75
CA GLY A 112 -14.25 6.34 -1.67
C GLY A 112 -13.86 5.79 -0.29
N CYS A 113 -13.79 6.63 0.75
CA CYS A 113 -13.40 6.22 2.11
C CYS A 113 -12.06 5.47 2.13
N LEU A 114 -11.13 5.89 1.27
CA LEU A 114 -9.81 5.31 1.16
C LEU A 114 -8.89 6.00 2.15
N LEU A 115 -8.23 5.20 2.99
CA LEU A 115 -7.17 5.71 3.86
C LEU A 115 -5.85 5.61 3.09
N LEU A 116 -5.19 6.75 2.99
CA LEU A 116 -3.89 6.90 2.35
C LEU A 116 -2.85 7.17 3.44
N ALA A 117 -1.73 6.46 3.38
CA ALA A 117 -0.52 6.87 4.09
C ALA A 117 0.55 7.14 3.06
N TYR A 118 1.24 8.28 3.12
CA TYR A 118 2.30 8.58 2.16
C TYR A 118 3.53 9.20 2.81
N ARG A 119 4.68 9.03 2.16
CA ARG A 119 5.92 9.66 2.58
C ARG A 119 6.82 9.92 1.37
N ASP A 120 7.35 11.12 1.33
CA ASP A 120 8.34 11.55 0.34
C ASP A 120 9.76 11.17 0.77
N PHE A 121 10.53 10.71 -0.21
CA PHE A 121 11.91 10.29 -0.07
C PHE A 121 12.77 11.02 -1.11
N SER A 122 13.72 11.82 -0.63
CA SER A 122 14.77 12.44 -1.45
C SER A 122 16.01 11.54 -1.60
N GLU A 123 16.06 10.45 -0.84
CA GLU A 123 17.13 9.45 -0.82
C GLU A 123 16.50 8.06 -0.82
N ASP A 124 17.27 7.03 -1.15
CA ASP A 124 16.77 5.65 -1.11
C ASP A 124 16.28 5.28 0.31
N PRO A 125 15.04 4.77 0.47
CA PRO A 125 14.55 4.33 1.77
C PRO A 125 15.41 3.21 2.34
N SER A 126 15.54 3.16 3.65
CA SER A 126 16.27 2.09 4.33
C SER A 126 15.58 0.73 4.18
N ASP A 127 16.33 -0.36 4.26
CA ASP A 127 15.76 -1.72 4.28
C ASP A 127 14.77 -1.91 5.44
N GLU A 128 15.00 -1.23 6.57
CA GLU A 128 14.08 -1.23 7.72
C GLU A 128 12.74 -0.58 7.36
N THR A 129 12.75 0.52 6.60
CA THR A 129 11.53 1.14 6.06
C THR A 129 10.71 0.11 5.27
N PHE A 130 11.34 -0.66 4.38
CA PHE A 130 10.65 -1.66 3.56
C PHE A 130 10.07 -2.82 4.39
N LYS A 131 10.74 -3.24 5.46
CA LYS A 131 10.20 -4.25 6.38
C LYS A 131 8.93 -3.75 7.07
N LEU A 132 8.93 -2.48 7.46
CA LEU A 132 7.83 -1.86 8.20
C LEU A 132 6.66 -1.43 7.31
N LEU A 133 6.89 -1.29 6.01
CA LEU A 133 5.86 -1.13 4.98
C LEU A 133 5.01 -2.39 4.79
N LEU A 134 5.45 -3.56 5.24
CA LEU A 134 4.66 -4.77 5.08
C LEU A 134 3.47 -4.79 6.04
N PRO A 135 2.26 -5.16 5.59
CA PRO A 135 1.13 -5.34 6.49
C PRO A 135 1.39 -6.47 7.50
N PRO A 136 0.66 -6.51 8.63
CA PRO A 136 0.90 -7.46 9.72
C PRO A 136 0.93 -8.93 9.29
N SER A 137 0.11 -9.33 8.32
CA SER A 137 0.09 -10.70 7.78
C SER A 137 1.38 -11.13 7.08
N PHE A 138 2.27 -10.17 6.76
CA PHE A 138 3.56 -10.38 6.11
C PHE A 138 4.73 -9.87 6.97
N SER A 139 4.43 -9.24 8.11
CA SER A 139 5.39 -8.81 9.13
C SER A 139 5.65 -9.97 10.11
N GLN A 140 6.01 -11.16 9.63
CA GLN A 140 6.49 -12.20 10.56
C GLN A 140 7.95 -11.93 10.90
N GLU A 141 8.15 -11.32 12.07
CA GLU A 141 9.37 -11.57 12.84
C GLU A 141 9.52 -13.08 13.01
N CYS A 142 10.54 -13.66 12.38
CA CYS A 142 11.06 -14.93 12.82
C CYS A 142 11.49 -14.76 14.29
N VAL A 143 10.69 -15.29 15.21
CA VAL A 143 11.10 -15.54 16.60
C VAL A 143 12.09 -16.69 16.63
#